data_AF-A0A3A4XRP4-F1
#
_entry.id   AF-A0A3A4XRP4-F1
#
_cell.length_a   1.000
_cell.length_b   1.000
_cell.length_c   1.000
_cell.angle_alpha   90.00
_cell.angle_beta   90.00
_cell.angle_gamma   90.00
#
_symmetry.space_group_name_H-M   'P 1'
#
loop_
_entity.id
_entity.type
_entity.pdbx_description
1 polymer ?
#
loop_
_entity_poly.entity_id
_entity_poly.type
_entity_poly.pdbx_seq_one_letter_code
_entity_poly.pdbx_strand_id
1 'polypeptide(L)'
;MAGCHFAPGAAGRLAQRGGDPGSASAPAVSGERPARRTHPGPVAATPAPLDGSARQRGGARRCRSRQRQAVPEMVIKAENMDLIVKIKFGAHLYGTATADSDVDFRGVFLPSREEVLLGKIPKSRVFSTGNAVSKNTVGDIDEEIYSLHYFVQLACEGQTVAMDMLHAPEPFWIVQSAVWRQIVSERHRFYSKKLSAFIAYARRQAAKYGIKGSRLHAADSVLALLKRQNPQHKLQRVWDELPRGEHCFDLGTDPHGRRLYQVCGKTFQESVAIGYVVPILEKFYDAYGQRARLAAENKNIDWKAVSHALRATFQTREILTHGTIRYPLAEAPFLKEVKQARLDYATLVAPVLEQAIDEVEHLLRQSTLPEQADTRYWDEFICRTLEKVRFAAPS
;
A
#
# COMPACT_ATOMS: atom_id res chain seq x y z
N MET A 1 -44.03 27.07 29.50
CA MET A 1 -44.28 28.31 28.75
C MET A 1 -43.26 29.34 29.15
N ALA A 2 -42.44 29.78 28.21
CA ALA A 2 -41.69 31.05 28.16
C ALA A 2 -40.57 30.82 27.13
N GLY A 3 -40.82 31.22 25.89
CA GLY A 3 -39.83 31.24 24.82
C GLY A 3 -39.12 32.59 24.79
N CYS A 4 -37.86 32.57 24.37
CA CYS A 4 -37.17 33.74 23.84
C CYS A 4 -36.40 33.31 22.59
N HIS A 5 -36.82 33.87 21.45
CA HIS A 5 -36.05 33.94 20.20
C HIS A 5 -34.88 34.91 20.36
N PHE A 6 -33.73 34.62 19.74
CA PHE A 6 -32.97 35.61 18.95
C PHE A 6 -32.05 34.90 17.94
N ALA A 7 -31.98 35.47 16.75
CA ALA A 7 -31.34 34.97 15.52
C ALA A 7 -29.82 35.32 15.45
N PRO A 8 -29.08 34.85 14.42
CA PRO A 8 -27.62 34.82 14.38
C PRO A 8 -26.99 36.02 13.65
N GLY A 9 -25.70 36.27 13.90
CA GLY A 9 -24.88 37.12 13.03
C GLY A 9 -23.54 37.54 13.61
N ALA A 10 -22.44 37.20 12.91
CA ALA A 10 -21.50 38.15 12.33
C ALA A 10 -20.13 37.50 12.04
N ALA A 11 -19.83 37.38 10.75
CA ALA A 11 -18.50 37.20 10.20
C ALA A 11 -17.79 38.57 10.11
N GLY A 12 -16.46 38.60 10.24
CA GLY A 12 -15.67 39.82 10.03
C GLY A 12 -14.15 39.61 9.96
N ARG A 13 -13.66 39.45 8.72
CA ARG A 13 -12.44 39.97 8.04
C ARG A 13 -11.05 39.82 8.70
N LEU A 14 -10.06 39.19 8.03
CA LEU A 14 -9.21 39.63 6.89
C LEU A 14 -8.17 40.73 7.22
N ALA A 15 -6.89 40.35 7.15
CA ALA A 15 -5.78 41.24 6.81
C ALA A 15 -4.76 40.50 5.92
N GLN A 16 -4.57 41.00 4.71
CA GLN A 16 -3.56 40.63 3.72
C GLN A 16 -2.32 41.52 3.86
N ARG A 17 -1.13 40.97 3.60
CA ARG A 17 0.04 41.59 2.92
C ARG A 17 0.87 40.41 2.36
N GLY A 18 1.27 40.26 1.10
CA GLY A 18 1.51 41.20 0.01
C GLY A 18 3.01 41.42 -0.15
N GLY A 19 3.68 40.75 -1.11
CA GLY A 19 5.07 41.03 -1.48
C GLY A 19 5.81 39.91 -2.25
N ASP A 20 5.78 40.00 -3.57
CA ASP A 20 6.75 39.52 -4.58
C ASP A 20 6.91 40.73 -5.56
N PRO A 21 7.93 40.91 -6.43
CA PRO A 21 8.88 39.95 -7.02
C PRO A 21 10.32 40.50 -7.35
N GLY A 22 11.16 39.69 -8.02
CA GLY A 22 12.32 40.11 -8.85
C GLY A 22 13.55 39.20 -8.72
N SER A 23 13.87 38.28 -9.65
CA SER A 23 14.45 38.41 -11.01
C SER A 23 15.98 38.52 -11.08
N ALA A 24 16.58 37.74 -12.02
CA ALA A 24 17.96 37.75 -12.54
C ALA A 24 18.98 36.92 -11.73
N SER A 25 19.95 36.17 -12.27
CA SER A 25 20.51 36.05 -13.64
C SER A 25 21.46 34.82 -13.69
N ALA A 26 21.57 34.15 -14.84
CA ALA A 26 22.75 33.34 -15.23
C ALA A 26 23.80 34.25 -15.92
N PRO A 27 25.10 33.91 -15.93
CA PRO A 27 25.75 33.13 -17.03
C PRO A 27 26.84 32.15 -16.51
N ALA A 28 27.15 30.97 -17.09
CA ALA A 28 27.70 30.56 -18.38
C ALA A 28 29.25 30.32 -18.40
N VAL A 29 29.65 29.22 -19.06
CA VAL A 29 30.87 29.01 -19.91
C VAL A 29 32.09 28.19 -19.39
N SER A 30 32.29 27.05 -20.10
CA SER A 30 33.52 26.40 -20.63
C SER A 30 34.58 25.73 -19.76
N GLY A 31 35.11 24.61 -20.28
CA GLY A 31 36.47 24.13 -20.04
C GLY A 31 36.69 22.65 -20.39
N GLU A 32 37.25 22.38 -21.58
CA GLU A 32 37.55 21.04 -22.12
C GLU A 32 38.81 20.35 -21.55
N ARG A 33 38.75 19.00 -21.47
CA ARG A 33 39.78 17.97 -21.83
C ARG A 33 41.14 17.87 -21.06
N PRO A 34 41.95 16.78 -21.20
CA PRO A 34 41.66 15.36 -21.47
C PRO A 34 42.51 14.31 -20.67
N ALA A 35 42.07 13.05 -20.74
CA ALA A 35 42.79 11.76 -20.85
C ALA A 35 44.09 11.45 -20.05
N ARG A 36 44.11 10.26 -19.43
CA ARG A 36 45.23 9.31 -19.58
C ARG A 36 44.80 7.85 -19.35
N ARG A 37 45.26 7.01 -20.28
CA ARG A 37 45.18 5.54 -20.36
C ARG A 37 46.05 4.88 -19.28
N THR A 38 45.69 3.67 -18.86
CA THR A 38 46.54 2.46 -18.98
C THR A 38 45.77 1.18 -18.61
N HIS A 39 45.65 0.26 -19.58
CA HIS A 39 45.60 -1.20 -19.39
C HIS A 39 47.02 -1.74 -19.66
N PRO A 40 47.42 -2.91 -19.12
CA PRO A 40 47.14 -4.20 -19.78
C PRO A 40 46.77 -5.35 -18.82
N GLY A 41 46.06 -6.37 -19.35
CA GLY A 41 45.82 -7.68 -18.72
C GLY A 41 47.03 -8.63 -18.85
N PRO A 42 46.89 -9.96 -19.08
CA PRO A 42 45.69 -10.82 -19.00
C PRO A 42 45.92 -12.23 -18.35
N VAL A 43 44.79 -12.91 -18.04
CA VAL A 43 44.44 -14.35 -18.27
C VAL A 43 45.38 -15.49 -17.85
N ALA A 44 44.84 -16.45 -17.06
CA ALA A 44 44.92 -17.91 -17.31
C ALA A 44 43.91 -18.72 -16.45
N ALA A 45 43.08 -19.54 -17.12
CA ALA A 45 42.44 -20.76 -16.59
C ALA A 45 43.42 -21.94 -16.79
N THR A 46 43.43 -23.06 -16.06
CA THR A 46 42.49 -24.21 -16.02
C THR A 46 43.06 -25.24 -14.98
N PRO A 47 42.32 -26.30 -14.56
CA PRO A 47 42.52 -27.12 -13.36
C PRO A 47 43.19 -28.49 -13.60
N ALA A 48 43.57 -29.21 -12.53
CA ALA A 48 43.66 -30.69 -12.41
C ALA A 48 43.95 -31.12 -10.93
N PRO A 49 44.05 -32.41 -10.54
CA PRO A 49 42.97 -33.13 -9.87
C PRO A 49 43.38 -33.90 -8.58
N LEU A 50 42.35 -34.49 -7.95
CA LEU A 50 42.29 -35.76 -7.20
C LEU A 50 43.57 -36.30 -6.54
N ASP A 51 43.50 -36.53 -5.22
CA ASP A 51 44.16 -37.70 -4.65
C ASP A 51 43.30 -38.33 -3.54
N GLY A 52 43.21 -39.65 -3.58
CA GLY A 52 42.45 -40.46 -2.65
C GLY A 52 43.34 -41.02 -1.56
N SER A 53 42.77 -41.31 -0.39
CA SER A 53 43.26 -42.41 0.43
C SER A 53 42.18 -42.92 1.37
N ALA A 54 42.26 -44.21 1.58
CA ALA A 54 41.22 -45.07 2.10
C ALA A 54 41.39 -45.35 3.60
N ARG A 55 40.27 -45.71 4.23
CA ARG A 55 40.12 -46.67 5.35
C ARG A 55 40.93 -46.39 6.64
N GLN A 56 40.23 -46.26 7.78
CA GLN A 56 39.88 -47.38 8.68
C GLN A 56 39.19 -46.89 9.97
N ARG A 57 38.13 -47.63 10.33
CA ARG A 57 37.71 -48.12 11.66
C ARG A 57 37.84 -47.22 12.90
N GLY A 58 36.71 -47.11 13.60
CA GLY A 58 36.68 -47.28 15.06
C GLY A 58 35.84 -46.26 15.82
N GLY A 59 35.01 -46.75 16.74
CA GLY A 59 34.66 -46.01 17.94
C GLY A 59 33.27 -45.40 18.00
N ALA A 60 32.34 -46.16 18.58
CA ALA A 60 31.11 -45.62 19.13
C ALA A 60 31.40 -44.51 20.15
N ARG A 61 30.70 -43.38 20.06
CA ARG A 61 30.33 -42.54 21.20
C ARG A 61 29.10 -41.71 20.86
N ARG A 62 28.01 -42.00 21.58
CA ARG A 62 26.83 -41.13 21.69
C ARG A 62 27.29 -39.76 22.20
N CYS A 63 27.06 -38.71 21.41
CA CYS A 63 26.94 -37.35 21.93
C CYS A 63 25.64 -36.76 21.37
N ARG A 64 24.57 -36.84 22.17
CA ARG A 64 23.38 -36.02 21.97
C ARG A 64 23.70 -34.61 22.47
N SER A 65 24.28 -33.78 21.62
CA SER A 65 24.20 -32.33 21.79
C SER A 65 23.10 -31.81 20.88
N ARG A 66 21.87 -31.74 21.41
CA ARG A 66 20.85 -30.85 20.86
C ARG A 66 21.39 -29.44 21.00
N GLN A 67 22.05 -28.92 19.97
CA GLN A 67 22.24 -27.48 19.80
C GLN A 67 20.84 -26.89 19.63
N ARG A 68 20.24 -26.47 20.75
CA ARG A 68 19.24 -25.41 20.73
C ARG A 68 19.95 -24.22 20.10
N GLN A 69 19.62 -23.92 18.84
CA GLN A 69 20.02 -22.66 18.24
C GLN A 69 19.51 -21.55 19.17
N ALA A 70 20.45 -20.87 19.80
CA ALA A 70 20.19 -19.66 20.54
C ALA A 70 19.61 -18.65 19.55
N VAL A 71 18.35 -18.28 19.76
CA VAL A 71 17.76 -17.11 19.11
C VAL A 71 18.56 -15.91 19.62
N PRO A 72 19.11 -15.05 18.76
CA PRO A 72 19.99 -13.97 19.18
C PRO A 72 19.30 -13.06 20.21
N GLU A 73 20.09 -12.68 21.21
CA GLU A 73 19.81 -11.85 22.40
C GLU A 73 19.31 -10.41 22.09
N MET A 74 18.91 -10.12 20.84
CA MET A 74 18.43 -8.82 20.34
C MET A 74 16.90 -8.63 20.41
N VAL A 75 16.19 -9.45 21.19
CA VAL A 75 14.76 -9.23 21.50
C VAL A 75 14.59 -8.16 22.62
N ILE A 76 15.69 -7.59 23.13
CA ILE A 76 15.68 -6.71 24.30
C ILE A 76 15.68 -5.24 23.87
N LYS A 77 14.48 -4.69 23.66
CA LYS A 77 14.09 -3.29 23.98
C LYS A 77 12.57 -3.07 23.99
N ALA A 78 11.81 -4.08 24.43
CA ALA A 78 10.36 -4.01 24.65
C ALA A 78 10.00 -4.02 26.15
N GLU A 79 10.92 -3.62 27.03
CA GLU A 79 10.81 -3.91 28.47
C GLU A 79 9.65 -3.21 29.21
N ASN A 80 8.91 -2.28 28.59
CA ASN A 80 7.74 -1.61 29.22
C ASN A 80 6.51 -1.47 28.31
N MET A 81 6.36 -2.31 27.28
CA MET A 81 5.20 -2.24 26.39
C MET A 81 4.35 -3.49 26.47
N ASP A 82 3.10 -3.33 26.90
CA ASP A 82 2.14 -4.44 26.95
C ASP A 82 1.66 -4.78 25.55
N LEU A 83 2.34 -5.75 24.96
CA LEU A 83 2.00 -6.33 23.67
C LEU A 83 0.74 -7.19 23.79
N ILE A 84 -0.25 -6.85 22.98
CA ILE A 84 -1.41 -7.71 22.72
C ILE A 84 -0.99 -8.85 21.78
N VAL A 85 -0.22 -8.52 20.74
CA VAL A 85 0.35 -9.48 19.79
C VAL A 85 1.61 -8.93 19.13
N LYS A 86 2.53 -9.83 18.75
CA LYS A 86 3.61 -9.58 17.77
C LYS A 86 3.63 -10.74 16.78
N ILE A 87 3.59 -10.42 15.49
CA ILE A 87 3.42 -11.38 14.40
C ILE A 87 4.59 -11.24 13.43
N LYS A 88 5.22 -12.36 13.07
CA LYS A 88 6.13 -12.41 11.91
C LYS A 88 5.31 -12.19 10.64
N PHE A 89 5.58 -11.11 9.94
CA PHE A 89 4.70 -10.55 8.92
C PHE A 89 5.35 -10.62 7.53
N GLY A 90 4.74 -9.94 6.56
CA GLY A 90 5.35 -9.68 5.26
C GLY A 90 5.50 -10.93 4.41
N ALA A 91 6.56 -10.97 3.60
CA ALA A 91 6.75 -12.02 2.60
C ALA A 91 6.78 -13.44 3.19
N HIS A 92 7.22 -13.58 4.45
CA HIS A 92 7.21 -14.86 5.16
C HIS A 92 5.79 -15.34 5.48
N LEU A 93 4.91 -14.45 5.93
CA LEU A 93 3.51 -14.77 6.19
C LEU A 93 2.78 -15.19 4.91
N TYR A 94 3.00 -14.46 3.82
CA TYR A 94 2.34 -14.72 2.54
C TYR A 94 2.85 -15.98 1.83
N GLY A 95 4.00 -16.53 2.25
CA GLY A 95 4.70 -17.58 1.51
C GLY A 95 5.45 -17.05 0.27
N THR A 96 5.61 -15.73 0.14
CA THR A 96 6.26 -15.04 -0.99
C THR A 96 7.71 -14.64 -0.70
N ALA A 97 8.32 -15.14 0.38
CA ALA A 97 9.71 -14.85 0.74
C ALA A 97 10.71 -15.46 -0.25
N THR A 98 11.77 -14.70 -0.53
CA THR A 98 12.96 -15.05 -1.32
C THR A 98 14.19 -14.98 -0.42
N ALA A 99 15.37 -15.39 -0.92
CA ALA A 99 16.63 -15.30 -0.17
C ALA A 99 16.95 -13.86 0.29
N ASP A 100 16.57 -12.87 -0.52
CA ASP A 100 16.79 -11.44 -0.23
C ASP A 100 15.64 -10.77 0.53
N SER A 101 14.68 -11.53 1.07
CA SER A 101 13.55 -10.94 1.80
C SER A 101 13.97 -10.52 3.21
N ASP A 102 13.55 -9.32 3.59
CA ASP A 102 13.62 -8.77 4.93
C ASP A 102 12.65 -9.48 5.90
N VAL A 103 12.87 -9.27 7.20
CA VAL A 103 12.02 -9.81 8.25
C VAL A 103 11.16 -8.69 8.83
N ASP A 104 9.90 -8.68 8.41
CA ASP A 104 8.89 -7.77 8.94
C ASP A 104 8.25 -8.34 10.22
N PHE A 105 8.02 -7.47 11.20
CA PHE A 105 7.12 -7.72 12.32
C PHE A 105 6.01 -6.69 12.37
N ARG A 106 4.79 -7.14 12.67
CA ARG A 106 3.68 -6.26 13.02
C ARG A 106 3.13 -6.65 14.37
N GLY A 107 2.67 -5.67 15.14
CA GLY A 107 2.11 -5.94 16.45
C GLY A 107 0.96 -5.02 16.83
N VAL A 108 0.34 -5.34 17.95
CA VAL A 108 -0.63 -4.47 18.61
C VAL A 108 -0.21 -4.32 20.06
N PHE A 109 -0.18 -3.10 20.58
CA PHE A 109 0.06 -2.82 21.98
C PHE A 109 -1.17 -2.21 22.65
N LEU A 110 -1.29 -2.43 23.97
CA LEU A 110 -2.29 -1.79 24.79
C LEU A 110 -1.73 -0.46 25.32
N PRO A 111 -2.34 0.70 25.00
CA PRO A 111 -1.88 2.00 25.50
C PRO A 111 -1.78 2.06 27.02
N SER A 112 -0.88 2.88 27.54
CA SER A 112 -0.71 3.09 28.98
C SER A 112 -1.91 3.84 29.56
N ARG A 113 -2.12 3.74 30.88
CA ARG A 113 -3.17 4.50 31.58
C ARG A 113 -3.02 6.01 31.35
N GLU A 114 -1.80 6.52 31.39
CA GLU A 114 -1.51 7.93 31.15
C GLU A 114 -1.82 8.35 29.71
N GLU A 115 -1.41 7.55 28.71
CA GLU A 115 -1.70 7.82 27.29
C GLU A 115 -3.22 7.91 27.05
N VAL A 116 -4.00 7.03 27.69
CA VAL A 116 -5.47 7.04 27.62
C VAL A 116 -6.04 8.29 28.31
N LEU A 117 -5.67 8.54 29.57
CA LEU A 117 -6.24 9.64 30.37
C LEU A 117 -5.89 11.03 29.81
N LEU A 118 -4.71 11.19 29.22
CA LEU A 118 -4.29 12.44 28.61
C LEU A 118 -4.73 12.59 27.15
N GLY A 119 -5.36 11.58 26.56
CA GLY A 119 -5.75 11.58 25.14
C GLY A 119 -4.55 11.62 24.18
N LYS A 120 -3.41 11.04 24.58
CA LYS A 120 -2.13 11.08 23.85
C LYS A 120 -1.73 9.70 23.31
N ILE A 121 -2.70 8.92 22.84
CA ILE A 121 -2.45 7.58 22.30
C ILE A 121 -1.78 7.69 20.93
N PRO A 122 -0.57 7.15 20.72
CA PRO A 122 0.04 7.16 19.40
C PRO A 122 -0.66 6.14 18.48
N LYS A 123 -0.66 6.41 17.17
CA LYS A 123 -1.20 5.47 16.18
C LYS A 123 -0.38 4.18 16.12
N SER A 124 0.93 4.30 16.02
CA SER A 124 1.87 3.19 16.03
C SER A 124 3.20 3.61 16.65
N ARG A 125 4.01 2.60 17.00
CA ARG A 125 5.42 2.71 17.35
C ARG A 125 6.22 1.94 16.31
N VAL A 126 7.16 2.60 15.66
CA VAL A 126 7.98 2.05 14.57
C VAL A 126 9.40 1.86 15.06
N PHE A 127 9.95 0.68 14.83
CA PHE A 127 11.32 0.32 15.12
C PHE A 127 11.92 -0.27 13.84
N SER A 128 12.96 0.36 13.32
CA SER A 128 13.67 -0.14 12.14
C SER A 128 15.17 -0.11 12.43
N THR A 129 15.88 -1.14 11.98
CA THR A 129 17.35 -1.16 11.98
C THR A 129 17.94 -0.61 10.67
N GLY A 130 17.10 -0.38 9.66
CA GLY A 130 17.50 0.16 8.37
C GLY A 130 17.78 1.67 8.43
N ASN A 131 18.60 2.16 7.48
CA ASN A 131 18.85 3.60 7.33
C ASN A 131 17.79 4.21 6.40
N ALA A 132 17.17 5.34 6.80
CA ALA A 132 16.03 5.98 6.10
C ALA A 132 16.29 6.40 4.64
N VAL A 133 17.55 6.31 4.18
CA VAL A 133 18.02 6.74 2.86
C VAL A 133 18.23 5.55 1.89
N SER A 134 18.35 4.32 2.39
CA SER A 134 18.69 3.13 1.58
C SER A 134 17.60 2.06 1.62
N LYS A 135 17.55 1.19 0.60
CA LYS A 135 16.72 -0.02 0.64
C LYS A 135 17.19 -0.95 1.77
N ASN A 136 16.25 -1.55 2.49
CA ASN A 136 16.53 -2.55 3.51
C ASN A 136 17.30 -3.76 2.95
N THR A 137 18.12 -4.34 3.81
CA THR A 137 18.95 -5.53 3.60
C THR A 137 18.36 -6.73 4.34
N VAL A 138 18.89 -7.93 4.08
CA VAL A 138 18.44 -9.20 4.71
C VAL A 138 18.58 -9.19 6.24
N GLY A 139 19.45 -8.33 6.79
CA GLY A 139 19.65 -8.16 8.22
C GLY A 139 18.73 -7.12 8.86
N ASP A 140 17.96 -6.36 8.07
CA ASP A 140 17.11 -5.31 8.59
C ASP A 140 15.80 -5.85 9.15
N ILE A 141 15.48 -5.41 10.36
CA ILE A 141 14.25 -5.73 11.07
C ILE A 141 13.36 -4.49 11.03
N ASP A 142 12.22 -4.61 10.37
CA ASP A 142 11.18 -3.59 10.36
C ASP A 142 10.02 -4.03 11.24
N GLU A 143 9.77 -3.27 12.30
CA GLU A 143 8.72 -3.53 13.25
C GLU A 143 7.81 -2.32 13.39
N GLU A 144 6.50 -2.53 13.22
CA GLU A 144 5.49 -1.53 13.54
C GLU A 144 4.40 -2.11 14.40
N ILE A 145 4.12 -1.42 15.49
CA ILE A 145 3.23 -1.91 16.53
C ILE A 145 2.14 -0.87 16.72
N TYR A 146 0.94 -1.22 16.31
CA TYR A 146 -0.23 -0.33 16.34
C TYR A 146 -0.79 -0.25 17.76
N SER A 147 -1.31 0.90 18.16
CA SER A 147 -2.14 0.94 19.37
C SER A 147 -3.42 0.14 19.13
N LEU A 148 -3.99 -0.45 20.19
CA LEU A 148 -5.25 -1.20 20.09
C LEU A 148 -6.34 -0.41 19.36
N HIS A 149 -6.50 0.87 19.71
CA HIS A 149 -7.49 1.77 19.11
C HIS A 149 -7.28 1.90 17.60
N TYR A 150 -6.06 2.21 17.18
CA TYR A 150 -5.77 2.42 15.77
C TYR A 150 -5.82 1.10 14.98
N PHE A 151 -5.38 -0.02 15.55
CA PHE A 151 -5.54 -1.33 14.93
C PHE A 151 -7.01 -1.67 14.67
N VAL A 152 -7.88 -1.47 15.66
CA VAL A 152 -9.33 -1.70 15.52
C VAL A 152 -9.91 -0.79 14.44
N GLN A 153 -9.51 0.48 14.38
CA GLN A 153 -9.92 1.40 13.32
C GLN A 153 -9.50 0.87 11.94
N LEU A 154 -8.22 0.52 11.77
CA LEU A 154 -7.70 -0.04 10.52
C LEU A 154 -8.47 -1.31 10.10
N ALA A 155 -8.77 -2.19 11.05
CA ALA A 155 -9.55 -3.40 10.81
C ALA A 155 -10.99 -3.08 10.38
N CYS A 156 -11.66 -2.12 11.02
CA CYS A 156 -13.01 -1.67 10.64
C CYS A 156 -13.05 -0.99 9.27
N GLU A 157 -11.96 -0.33 8.87
CA GLU A 157 -11.77 0.23 7.53
C GLU A 157 -11.41 -0.83 6.48
N GLY A 158 -11.19 -2.08 6.90
CA GLY A 158 -10.81 -3.17 6.01
C GLY A 158 -9.33 -3.20 5.63
N GLN A 159 -8.47 -2.38 6.23
CA GLN A 159 -7.06 -2.20 5.80
C GLN A 159 -6.29 -3.53 5.72
N THR A 160 -5.53 -3.74 4.63
CA THR A 160 -4.88 -5.03 4.33
C THR A 160 -3.97 -5.48 5.46
N VAL A 161 -3.20 -4.56 6.04
CA VAL A 161 -2.31 -4.89 7.16
C VAL A 161 -3.08 -5.47 8.35
N ALA A 162 -4.27 -4.94 8.66
CA ALA A 162 -5.09 -5.43 9.75
C ALA A 162 -5.75 -6.77 9.40
N MET A 163 -6.27 -6.91 8.18
CA MET A 163 -6.81 -8.19 7.68
C MET A 163 -5.74 -9.29 7.69
N ASP A 164 -4.53 -8.97 7.23
CA ASP A 164 -3.39 -9.88 7.21
C ASP A 164 -3.03 -10.35 8.62
N MET A 165 -3.00 -9.43 9.60
CA MET A 165 -2.75 -9.77 11.00
C MET A 165 -3.86 -10.65 11.59
N LEU A 166 -5.14 -10.31 11.39
CA LEU A 166 -6.29 -11.06 11.91
C LEU A 166 -6.34 -12.51 11.44
N HIS A 167 -5.78 -12.78 10.25
CA HIS A 167 -5.76 -14.09 9.64
C HIS A 167 -4.42 -14.83 9.78
N ALA A 168 -3.39 -14.20 10.34
CA ALA A 168 -2.11 -14.85 10.54
C ALA A 168 -2.25 -16.06 11.48
N PRO A 169 -1.76 -17.26 11.09
CA PRO A 169 -1.91 -18.45 11.90
C PRO A 169 -0.95 -18.42 13.10
N GLU A 170 -1.30 -19.15 14.17
CA GLU A 170 -0.57 -19.13 15.44
C GLU A 170 0.96 -19.34 15.34
N PRO A 171 1.51 -20.16 14.43
CA PRO A 171 2.96 -20.31 14.28
C PRO A 171 3.71 -19.01 13.94
N PHE A 172 3.00 -17.98 13.46
CA PHE A 172 3.58 -16.66 13.19
C PHE A 172 3.43 -15.69 14.37
N TRP A 173 2.68 -16.05 15.42
CA TRP A 173 2.52 -15.23 16.62
C TRP A 173 3.72 -15.41 17.56
N ILE A 174 4.64 -14.46 17.53
CA ILE A 174 5.83 -14.44 18.38
C ILE A 174 5.46 -14.11 19.83
N VAL A 175 4.51 -13.18 19.98
CA VAL A 175 3.89 -12.81 21.26
C VAL A 175 2.39 -12.80 21.04
N GLN A 176 1.61 -13.31 22.01
CA GLN A 176 0.16 -13.25 21.96
C GLN A 176 -0.44 -13.17 23.37
N SER A 177 -1.62 -12.58 23.46
CA SER A 177 -2.39 -12.42 24.70
C SER A 177 -3.81 -12.98 24.55
N ALA A 178 -4.51 -13.15 25.66
CA ALA A 178 -5.94 -13.50 25.65
C ALA A 178 -6.79 -12.45 24.89
N VAL A 179 -6.40 -11.18 24.95
CA VAL A 179 -7.05 -10.09 24.21
C VAL A 179 -6.95 -10.34 22.70
N TRP A 180 -5.77 -10.73 22.20
CA TRP A 180 -5.59 -11.04 20.79
C TRP A 180 -6.46 -12.22 20.33
N ARG A 181 -6.51 -13.31 21.11
CA ARG A 181 -7.36 -14.46 20.79
C ARG A 181 -8.84 -14.07 20.69
N GLN A 182 -9.30 -13.20 21.58
CA GLN A 182 -10.67 -12.69 21.54
C GLN A 182 -10.94 -11.81 20.30
N ILE A 183 -9.97 -10.98 19.90
CA ILE A 183 -10.05 -10.22 18.64
C ILE A 183 -10.19 -11.19 17.45
N VAL A 184 -9.36 -12.24 17.40
CA VAL A 184 -9.36 -13.21 16.29
C VAL A 184 -10.63 -14.06 16.25
N SER A 185 -11.23 -14.41 17.41
CA SER A 185 -12.49 -15.15 17.46
C SER A 185 -13.68 -14.32 16.94
N GLU A 186 -13.61 -13.01 17.10
CA GLU A 186 -14.66 -12.07 16.70
C GLU A 186 -14.37 -11.37 15.36
N ARG A 187 -13.32 -11.80 14.64
CA ARG A 187 -12.83 -11.12 13.43
C ARG A 187 -13.89 -10.91 12.34
N HIS A 188 -14.90 -11.78 12.29
CA HIS A 188 -16.02 -11.69 11.35
C HIS A 188 -16.77 -10.35 11.44
N ARG A 189 -16.73 -9.69 12.60
CA ARG A 189 -17.33 -8.37 12.84
C ARG A 189 -16.59 -7.22 12.15
N PHE A 190 -15.36 -7.43 11.68
CA PHE A 190 -14.62 -6.43 10.91
C PHE A 190 -15.01 -6.41 9.42
N TYR A 191 -15.63 -7.48 8.90
CA TYR A 191 -15.91 -7.57 7.47
C TYR A 191 -17.06 -6.64 7.07
N SER A 192 -16.81 -5.85 6.04
CA SER A 192 -17.78 -4.94 5.44
C SER A 192 -17.45 -4.71 3.97
N LYS A 193 -18.36 -4.06 3.24
CA LYS A 193 -18.13 -3.68 1.84
C LYS A 193 -17.00 -2.64 1.65
N LYS A 194 -16.42 -2.11 2.74
CA LYS A 194 -15.21 -1.28 2.69
C LYS A 194 -13.96 -2.01 2.16
N LEU A 195 -14.00 -3.35 2.09
CA LEU A 195 -12.97 -4.14 1.40
C LEU A 195 -12.78 -3.74 -0.09
N SER A 196 -13.76 -3.05 -0.68
CA SER A 196 -13.67 -2.43 -2.02
C SER A 196 -12.52 -1.42 -2.17
N ALA A 197 -11.97 -0.87 -1.07
CA ALA A 197 -10.85 0.08 -1.13
C ALA A 197 -9.60 -0.50 -1.84
N PHE A 198 -9.34 -1.80 -1.70
CA PHE A 198 -8.22 -2.45 -2.40
C PHE A 198 -8.45 -2.59 -3.89
N ILE A 199 -9.70 -2.75 -4.30
CA ILE A 199 -10.06 -2.82 -5.71
C ILE A 199 -9.77 -1.49 -6.40
N ALA A 200 -10.05 -0.37 -5.75
CA ALA A 200 -9.65 0.94 -6.26
C ALA A 200 -8.11 1.05 -6.40
N TYR A 201 -7.33 0.48 -5.48
CA TYR A 201 -5.87 0.43 -5.59
C TYR A 201 -5.39 -0.50 -6.71
N ALA A 202 -5.93 -1.71 -6.80
CA ALA A 202 -5.60 -2.70 -7.81
C ALA A 202 -5.92 -2.17 -9.22
N ARG A 203 -7.09 -1.54 -9.38
CA ARG A 203 -7.47 -0.84 -10.62
C ARG A 203 -6.50 0.28 -10.98
N ARG A 204 -6.01 1.05 -10.00
CA ARG A 204 -4.95 2.06 -10.26
C ARG A 204 -3.64 1.42 -10.72
N GLN A 205 -3.24 0.27 -10.16
CA GLN A 205 -2.04 -0.45 -10.61
C GLN A 205 -2.22 -1.06 -12.00
N ALA A 206 -3.37 -1.69 -12.27
CA ALA A 206 -3.73 -2.19 -13.59
C ALA A 206 -3.73 -1.04 -14.61
N ALA A 207 -4.41 0.07 -14.31
CA ALA A 207 -4.43 1.25 -15.16
C ALA A 207 -3.05 1.90 -15.33
N LYS A 208 -2.09 1.73 -14.41
CA LYS A 208 -0.76 2.35 -14.55
C LYS A 208 0.02 1.82 -15.76
N TYR A 209 -0.24 0.58 -16.13
CA TYR A 209 0.44 -0.16 -17.19
C TYR A 209 -0.54 -0.77 -18.20
N GLY A 210 -1.84 -0.48 -18.03
CA GLY A 210 -2.92 -1.05 -18.81
C GLY A 210 -2.75 -0.75 -20.28
N ILE A 211 -2.63 -1.84 -21.05
CA ILE A 211 -2.41 -1.85 -22.49
C ILE A 211 -3.70 -1.53 -23.24
N LYS A 212 -4.85 -1.65 -22.58
CA LYS A 212 -6.14 -1.18 -23.12
C LYS A 212 -6.02 0.31 -23.43
N GLY A 213 -5.86 0.60 -24.72
CA GLY A 213 -5.75 1.94 -25.28
C GLY A 213 -6.99 2.81 -25.04
N SER A 214 -8.03 2.32 -24.36
CA SER A 214 -9.25 3.09 -24.04
C SER A 214 -8.94 4.37 -23.26
N ARG A 215 -8.02 4.34 -22.28
CA ARG A 215 -7.61 5.54 -21.52
C ARG A 215 -6.77 6.51 -22.35
N LEU A 216 -5.89 5.97 -23.19
CA LEU A 216 -5.11 6.79 -24.13
C LEU A 216 -6.02 7.42 -25.17
N HIS A 217 -6.94 6.65 -25.73
CA HIS A 217 -7.93 7.11 -26.70
C HIS A 217 -8.88 8.16 -26.10
N ALA A 218 -9.31 7.97 -24.86
CA ALA A 218 -10.11 8.96 -24.13
C ALA A 218 -9.35 10.27 -23.94
N ALA A 219 -8.09 10.21 -23.48
CA ALA A 219 -7.24 11.39 -23.34
C ALA A 219 -6.93 12.06 -24.69
N ASP A 220 -6.64 11.27 -25.73
CA ASP A 220 -6.36 11.73 -27.10
C ASP A 220 -7.58 12.41 -27.71
N SER A 221 -8.77 11.84 -27.54
CA SER A 221 -10.02 12.43 -28.03
C SER A 221 -10.30 13.79 -27.40
N VAL A 222 -10.09 13.93 -26.08
CA VAL A 222 -10.22 15.23 -25.39
C VAL A 222 -9.13 16.19 -25.85
N LEU A 223 -7.87 15.75 -25.93
CA LEU A 223 -6.76 16.58 -26.41
C LEU A 223 -6.98 17.07 -27.85
N ALA A 224 -7.45 16.21 -28.75
CA ALA A 224 -7.74 16.53 -30.13
C ALA A 224 -8.82 17.60 -30.26
N LEU A 225 -9.84 17.58 -29.40
CA LEU A 225 -10.85 18.65 -29.31
C LEU A 225 -10.21 19.95 -28.80
N LEU A 226 -9.55 19.89 -27.63
CA LEU A 226 -9.04 21.08 -26.95
C LEU A 226 -7.93 21.80 -27.72
N LYS A 227 -7.06 21.07 -28.44
CA LYS A 227 -5.98 21.64 -29.27
C LYS A 227 -6.49 22.45 -30.46
N ARG A 228 -7.75 22.25 -30.88
CA ARG A 228 -8.38 23.04 -31.96
C ARG A 228 -8.97 24.36 -31.46
N GLN A 229 -8.97 24.58 -30.14
CA GLN A 229 -9.63 25.72 -29.50
C GLN A 229 -8.60 26.79 -29.09
N ASN A 230 -9.08 28.01 -28.94
CA ASN A 230 -8.26 29.09 -28.39
C ASN A 230 -7.93 28.82 -26.90
N PRO A 231 -6.65 28.81 -26.49
CA PRO A 231 -6.24 28.41 -25.15
C PRO A 231 -6.68 29.38 -24.04
N GLN A 232 -7.01 30.63 -24.38
CA GLN A 232 -7.56 31.62 -23.44
C GLN A 232 -9.06 31.40 -23.17
N HIS A 233 -9.77 30.65 -24.01
CA HIS A 233 -11.17 30.29 -23.73
C HIS A 233 -11.27 29.37 -22.52
N LYS A 234 -12.41 29.48 -21.81
CA LYS A 234 -12.76 28.56 -20.72
C LYS A 234 -13.30 27.25 -21.27
N LEU A 235 -13.11 26.17 -20.52
CA LEU A 235 -13.60 24.83 -20.85
C LEU A 235 -15.14 24.82 -21.05
N GLN A 236 -15.86 25.69 -20.33
CA GLN A 236 -17.30 25.93 -20.47
C GLN A 236 -17.74 26.16 -21.92
N ARG A 237 -16.91 26.80 -22.76
CA ARG A 237 -17.26 27.14 -24.14
C ARG A 237 -17.39 25.90 -25.05
N VAL A 238 -16.71 24.82 -24.70
CA VAL A 238 -16.72 23.55 -25.45
C VAL A 238 -17.30 22.41 -24.61
N TRP A 239 -18.03 22.74 -23.55
CA TRP A 239 -18.45 21.76 -22.55
C TRP A 239 -19.30 20.64 -23.17
N ASP A 240 -20.23 21.00 -24.04
CA ASP A 240 -21.17 20.07 -24.65
C ASP A 240 -20.51 19.22 -25.76
N GLU A 241 -19.34 19.65 -26.25
CA GLU A 241 -18.53 18.95 -27.25
C GLU A 241 -17.54 17.94 -26.63
N LEU A 242 -17.31 17.99 -25.31
CA LEU A 242 -16.42 17.06 -24.63
C LEU A 242 -16.85 15.60 -24.87
N PRO A 243 -15.92 14.65 -25.12
CA PRO A 243 -16.25 13.23 -25.19
C PRO A 243 -16.91 12.70 -23.91
N ARG A 244 -17.83 11.73 -24.03
CA ARG A 244 -18.37 10.98 -22.88
C ARG A 244 -18.16 9.48 -23.10
N GLY A 245 -17.80 8.75 -22.04
CA GLY A 245 -17.52 7.32 -22.09
C GLY A 245 -16.94 6.80 -20.76
N GLU A 246 -16.40 5.58 -20.77
CA GLU A 246 -15.89 4.88 -19.57
C GLU A 246 -14.84 5.69 -18.78
N HIS A 247 -14.08 6.54 -19.46
CA HIS A 247 -13.00 7.32 -18.86
C HIS A 247 -13.17 8.83 -19.00
N CYS A 248 -14.33 9.27 -19.49
CA CYS A 248 -14.67 10.68 -19.73
C CYS A 248 -16.13 10.90 -19.31
N PHE A 249 -16.39 11.61 -18.20
CA PHE A 249 -17.77 11.81 -17.73
C PHE A 249 -17.90 13.02 -16.81
N ASP A 250 -19.13 13.51 -16.69
CA ASP A 250 -19.49 14.62 -15.81
C ASP A 250 -19.62 14.12 -14.35
N LEU A 251 -19.09 14.89 -13.39
CA LEU A 251 -19.12 14.59 -11.94
C LEU A 251 -20.18 15.37 -11.17
N GLY A 252 -21.09 16.06 -11.86
CA GLY A 252 -22.03 17.00 -11.27
C GLY A 252 -21.41 18.38 -11.08
N THR A 253 -21.79 19.09 -10.01
CA THR A 253 -21.33 20.46 -9.73
C THR A 253 -20.51 20.57 -8.46
N ASP A 254 -19.60 21.54 -8.43
CA ASP A 254 -18.90 21.92 -7.20
C ASP A 254 -19.83 22.69 -6.23
N PRO A 255 -19.39 23.00 -5.00
CA PRO A 255 -20.19 23.77 -4.02
C PRO A 255 -20.62 25.17 -4.48
N HIS A 256 -20.06 25.67 -5.59
CA HIS A 256 -20.38 26.97 -6.19
C HIS A 256 -21.25 26.80 -7.45
N GLY A 257 -21.77 25.61 -7.73
CA GLY A 257 -22.66 25.33 -8.85
C GLY A 257 -21.95 25.17 -10.20
N ARG A 258 -20.61 25.09 -10.24
CA ARG A 258 -19.85 24.93 -11.49
C ARG A 258 -19.74 23.47 -11.88
N ARG A 259 -19.98 23.18 -13.16
CA ARG A 259 -19.91 21.82 -13.70
C ARG A 259 -18.48 21.26 -13.61
N LEU A 260 -18.38 19.97 -13.29
CA LEU A 260 -17.14 19.21 -13.16
C LEU A 260 -17.08 18.11 -14.22
N TYR A 261 -15.95 18.02 -14.91
CA TYR A 261 -15.70 17.01 -15.93
C TYR A 261 -14.45 16.22 -15.56
N GLN A 262 -14.53 14.89 -15.59
CA GLN A 262 -13.41 13.99 -15.34
C GLN A 262 -12.98 13.32 -16.64
N VAL A 263 -11.67 13.38 -16.93
CA VAL A 263 -11.01 12.55 -17.95
C VAL A 263 -9.86 11.79 -17.32
N CYS A 264 -9.87 10.46 -17.45
CA CYS A 264 -8.81 9.58 -16.96
C CYS A 264 -8.43 9.82 -15.48
N GLY A 265 -9.39 10.17 -14.62
CA GLY A 265 -9.17 10.45 -13.19
C GLY A 265 -8.63 11.87 -12.90
N LYS A 266 -8.49 12.72 -13.91
CA LYS A 266 -8.22 14.16 -13.76
C LYS A 266 -9.54 14.92 -13.85
N THR A 267 -9.83 15.74 -12.84
CA THR A 267 -11.07 16.51 -12.77
C THR A 267 -10.81 17.98 -13.06
N PHE A 268 -11.62 18.58 -13.92
CA PHE A 268 -11.55 19.99 -14.33
C PHE A 268 -12.90 20.68 -14.13
N GLN A 269 -12.86 21.94 -13.70
CA GLN A 269 -14.06 22.78 -13.59
C GLN A 269 -14.32 23.48 -14.92
N GLU A 270 -15.58 23.74 -15.28
CA GLU A 270 -15.92 24.45 -16.52
C GLU A 270 -15.28 25.84 -16.65
N SER A 271 -14.98 26.49 -15.53
CA SER A 271 -14.41 27.84 -15.54
C SER A 271 -12.91 27.91 -15.84
N VAL A 272 -12.19 26.79 -15.88
CA VAL A 272 -10.73 26.80 -16.14
C VAL A 272 -10.42 27.08 -17.60
N ALA A 273 -9.28 27.72 -17.87
CA ALA A 273 -8.82 27.96 -19.24
C ALA A 273 -8.44 26.65 -19.95
N ILE A 274 -8.73 26.54 -21.24
CA ILE A 274 -8.35 25.37 -22.06
C ILE A 274 -6.84 25.19 -22.04
N GLY A 275 -6.07 26.28 -22.12
CA GLY A 275 -4.60 26.25 -22.05
C GLY A 275 -4.03 25.73 -20.73
N TYR A 276 -4.82 25.70 -19.65
CA TYR A 276 -4.42 25.03 -18.40
C TYR A 276 -4.62 23.52 -18.46
N VAL A 277 -5.68 23.06 -19.13
CA VAL A 277 -6.07 21.65 -19.21
C VAL A 277 -5.15 20.87 -20.16
N VAL A 278 -4.83 21.46 -21.32
CA VAL A 278 -4.06 20.80 -22.39
C VAL A 278 -2.72 20.25 -21.88
N PRO A 279 -1.82 21.01 -21.22
CA PRO A 279 -0.54 20.49 -20.75
C PRO A 279 -0.66 19.35 -19.72
N ILE A 280 -1.72 19.35 -18.91
CA ILE A 280 -1.98 18.29 -17.92
C ILE A 280 -2.33 16.99 -18.63
N LEU A 281 -3.17 17.08 -19.66
CA LEU A 281 -3.57 15.92 -20.46
C LEU A 281 -2.45 15.44 -21.38
N GLU A 282 -1.64 16.34 -21.96
CA GLU A 282 -0.44 15.96 -22.74
C GLU A 282 0.55 15.21 -21.86
N LYS A 283 0.89 15.75 -20.68
CA LYS A 283 1.76 15.08 -19.73
C LYS A 283 1.21 13.72 -19.30
N PHE A 284 -0.11 13.60 -19.14
CA PHE A 284 -0.74 12.32 -18.87
C PHE A 284 -0.60 11.37 -20.06
N TYR A 285 -0.91 11.82 -21.27
CA TYR A 285 -0.87 11.03 -22.51
C TYR A 285 0.54 10.51 -22.79
N ASP A 286 1.55 11.37 -22.72
CA ASP A 286 2.95 11.01 -22.95
C ASP A 286 3.46 10.02 -21.89
N ALA A 287 3.24 10.33 -20.61
CA ALA A 287 3.68 9.46 -19.53
C ALA A 287 2.95 8.11 -19.53
N TYR A 288 1.66 8.09 -19.88
CA TYR A 288 0.87 6.85 -19.96
C TYR A 288 1.25 6.05 -21.21
N GLY A 289 1.39 6.70 -22.37
CA GLY A 289 1.77 6.06 -23.63
C GLY A 289 3.15 5.44 -23.56
N GLN A 290 4.12 6.14 -22.94
CA GLN A 290 5.43 5.59 -22.67
C GLN A 290 5.36 4.40 -21.71
N ARG A 291 4.58 4.48 -20.62
CA ARG A 291 4.44 3.37 -19.67
C ARG A 291 3.74 2.14 -20.26
N ALA A 292 2.70 2.32 -21.06
CA ALA A 292 1.99 1.23 -21.71
C ALA A 292 2.88 0.53 -22.76
N ARG A 293 3.63 1.31 -23.57
CA ARG A 293 4.63 0.76 -24.52
C ARG A 293 5.75 0.02 -23.81
N LEU A 294 6.33 0.63 -22.78
CA LEU A 294 7.39 -0.02 -21.99
C LEU A 294 6.88 -1.26 -21.27
N ALA A 295 5.65 -1.25 -20.75
CA ALA A 295 5.05 -2.43 -20.13
C ALA A 295 4.81 -3.57 -21.13
N ALA A 296 4.42 -3.26 -22.37
CA ALA A 296 4.36 -4.24 -23.46
C ALA A 296 5.74 -4.84 -23.79
N GLU A 297 6.83 -4.12 -23.50
CA GLU A 297 8.21 -4.61 -23.58
C GLU A 297 8.77 -5.12 -22.23
N ASN A 298 7.93 -5.26 -21.18
CA ASN A 298 8.32 -5.62 -19.80
C ASN A 298 9.34 -4.68 -19.12
N LYS A 299 9.46 -3.44 -19.57
CA LYS A 299 10.38 -2.42 -19.03
C LYS A 299 9.67 -1.48 -18.04
N ASN A 300 10.40 -1.06 -17.01
CA ASN A 300 9.95 -0.05 -16.01
C ASN A 300 8.63 -0.38 -15.27
N ILE A 301 8.33 -1.67 -15.10
CA ILE A 301 7.20 -2.15 -14.32
C ILE A 301 7.61 -2.23 -12.85
N ASP A 302 6.77 -1.69 -11.97
CA ASP A 302 6.91 -1.86 -10.53
C ASP A 302 6.32 -3.22 -10.13
N TRP A 303 7.10 -4.27 -10.35
CA TRP A 303 6.71 -5.65 -10.10
C TRP A 303 6.32 -5.91 -8.64
N LYS A 304 6.90 -5.15 -7.69
CA LYS A 304 6.54 -5.22 -6.27
C LYS A 304 5.13 -4.68 -6.05
N ALA A 305 4.80 -3.52 -6.62
CA ALA A 305 3.46 -2.94 -6.51
C ALA A 305 2.40 -3.79 -7.24
N VAL A 306 2.72 -4.36 -8.40
CA VAL A 306 1.81 -5.26 -9.14
C VAL A 306 1.54 -6.54 -8.36
N SER A 307 2.59 -7.18 -7.82
CA SER A 307 2.46 -8.37 -6.96
C SER A 307 1.61 -8.05 -5.71
N HIS A 308 1.79 -6.88 -5.10
CA HIS A 308 0.96 -6.44 -3.98
C HIS A 308 -0.52 -6.23 -4.36
N ALA A 309 -0.81 -5.62 -5.51
CA ALA A 309 -2.17 -5.45 -6.00
C ALA A 309 -2.88 -6.79 -6.24
N LEU A 310 -2.20 -7.75 -6.89
CA LEU A 310 -2.71 -9.10 -7.07
C LEU A 310 -2.99 -9.78 -5.73
N ARG A 311 -2.04 -9.72 -4.79
CA ARG A 311 -2.17 -10.28 -3.45
C ARG A 311 -3.41 -9.75 -2.74
N ALA A 312 -3.55 -8.43 -2.66
CA ALA A 312 -4.70 -7.79 -2.00
C ALA A 312 -6.04 -8.18 -2.66
N THR A 313 -6.05 -8.32 -4.00
CA THR A 313 -7.24 -8.74 -4.75
C THR A 313 -7.62 -10.19 -4.44
N PHE A 314 -6.65 -11.12 -4.46
CA PHE A 314 -6.89 -12.53 -4.12
C PHE A 314 -7.33 -12.73 -2.67
N GLN A 315 -6.73 -12.00 -1.73
CA GLN A 315 -7.14 -12.03 -0.32
C GLN A 315 -8.57 -11.51 -0.13
N THR A 316 -8.93 -10.44 -0.84
CA THR A 316 -10.30 -9.91 -0.82
C THR A 316 -11.29 -10.92 -1.38
N ARG A 317 -10.95 -11.58 -2.51
CA ARG A 317 -11.72 -12.70 -3.05
C ARG A 317 -11.91 -13.81 -2.01
N GLU A 318 -10.84 -14.20 -1.32
CA GLU A 318 -10.90 -15.29 -0.34
C GLU A 318 -11.80 -14.93 0.86
N ILE A 319 -11.74 -13.69 1.36
CA ILE A 319 -12.67 -13.22 2.40
C ILE A 319 -14.12 -13.28 1.91
N LEU A 320 -14.41 -12.79 0.69
CA LEU A 320 -15.78 -12.74 0.17
C LEU A 320 -16.37 -14.13 -0.13
N THR A 321 -15.52 -15.11 -0.43
CA THR A 321 -15.95 -16.46 -0.81
C THR A 321 -15.92 -17.46 0.35
N HIS A 322 -14.93 -17.35 1.24
CA HIS A 322 -14.68 -18.32 2.31
C HIS A 322 -14.73 -17.71 3.71
N GLY A 323 -14.91 -16.38 3.85
CA GLY A 323 -14.90 -15.71 5.15
C GLY A 323 -13.55 -15.73 5.85
N THR A 324 -12.45 -15.96 5.12
CA THR A 324 -11.10 -16.02 5.70
C THR A 324 -10.01 -15.75 4.67
N ILE A 325 -8.79 -15.48 5.14
CA ILE A 325 -7.55 -15.65 4.37
C ILE A 325 -6.82 -16.88 4.91
N ARG A 326 -6.25 -17.72 4.03
CA ARG A 326 -5.40 -18.86 4.42
C ARG A 326 -3.94 -18.56 4.11
N TYR A 327 -3.06 -18.80 5.08
CA TYR A 327 -1.61 -18.64 4.91
C TYR A 327 -0.87 -19.99 5.01
N PRO A 328 0.21 -20.20 4.23
CA PRO A 328 0.65 -19.32 3.14
C PRO A 328 -0.39 -19.24 2.02
N LEU A 329 -0.36 -18.16 1.23
CA LEU A 329 -1.37 -17.94 0.18
C LEU A 329 -1.29 -19.05 -0.87
N ALA A 330 -2.44 -19.51 -1.38
CA ALA A 330 -2.48 -20.50 -2.45
C ALA A 330 -1.77 -19.99 -3.72
N GLU A 331 -1.90 -18.69 -4.01
CA GLU A 331 -1.29 -18.01 -5.15
C GLU A 331 0.17 -17.58 -4.89
N ALA A 332 0.77 -17.92 -3.74
CA ALA A 332 2.14 -17.52 -3.40
C ALA A 332 3.18 -17.88 -4.48
N PRO A 333 3.14 -19.05 -5.15
CA PRO A 333 4.04 -19.35 -6.25
C PRO A 333 3.92 -18.35 -7.41
N PHE A 334 2.70 -18.06 -7.86
CA PHE A 334 2.44 -17.09 -8.93
C PHE A 334 2.89 -15.67 -8.52
N LEU A 335 2.57 -15.25 -7.30
CA LEU A 335 2.95 -13.93 -6.78
C LEU A 335 4.48 -13.75 -6.71
N LYS A 336 5.24 -14.83 -6.44
CA LYS A 336 6.70 -14.84 -6.47
C LYS A 336 7.24 -14.62 -7.89
N GLU A 337 6.71 -15.36 -8.87
CA GLU A 337 7.10 -15.20 -10.29
C GLU A 337 6.85 -13.76 -10.78
N VAL A 338 5.68 -13.18 -10.45
CA VAL A 338 5.37 -11.77 -10.75
C VAL A 338 6.36 -10.83 -10.07
N LYS A 339 6.59 -10.97 -8.76
CA LYS A 339 7.47 -10.09 -7.98
C LYS A 339 8.91 -10.10 -8.52
N GLN A 340 9.36 -11.22 -9.07
CA GLN A 340 10.71 -11.41 -9.63
C GLN A 340 10.79 -11.08 -11.13
N ALA A 341 9.74 -10.49 -11.72
CA ALA A 341 9.70 -10.11 -13.13
C ALA A 341 9.94 -11.29 -14.10
N ARG A 342 9.51 -12.51 -13.73
CA ARG A 342 9.70 -13.73 -14.52
C ARG A 342 8.55 -14.01 -15.50
N LEU A 343 7.48 -13.23 -15.42
CA LEU A 343 6.28 -13.37 -16.24
C LEU A 343 6.10 -12.15 -17.14
N ASP A 344 5.46 -12.35 -18.29
CA ASP A 344 5.11 -11.26 -19.20
C ASP A 344 3.91 -10.47 -18.66
N TYR A 345 4.07 -9.15 -18.55
CA TYR A 345 3.04 -8.30 -18.00
C TYR A 345 1.81 -8.24 -18.89
N ALA A 346 2.02 -8.06 -20.20
CA ALA A 346 0.97 -7.77 -21.17
C ALA A 346 0.01 -8.95 -21.39
N THR A 347 0.59 -10.13 -21.56
CA THR A 347 -0.10 -11.33 -22.01
C THR A 347 -0.58 -12.21 -20.87
N LEU A 348 0.00 -12.07 -19.67
CA LEU A 348 -0.32 -12.89 -18.52
C LEU A 348 -0.72 -12.08 -17.28
N VAL A 349 0.15 -11.22 -16.76
CA VAL A 349 -0.07 -10.61 -15.45
C VAL A 349 -1.23 -9.59 -15.45
N ALA A 350 -1.32 -8.75 -16.48
CA ALA A 350 -2.39 -7.77 -16.61
C ALA A 350 -3.77 -8.42 -16.80
N PRO A 351 -3.96 -9.40 -17.71
CA PRO A 351 -5.22 -10.14 -17.81
C PRO A 351 -5.65 -10.79 -16.49
N VAL A 352 -4.73 -11.43 -15.76
CA VAL A 352 -5.03 -12.04 -14.47
C VAL A 352 -5.46 -11.00 -13.44
N LEU A 353 -4.77 -9.85 -13.38
CA LEU A 353 -5.12 -8.77 -12.46
C LEU A 353 -6.50 -8.17 -12.79
N GLU A 354 -6.78 -7.91 -14.07
CA GLU A 354 -8.07 -7.39 -14.53
C GLU A 354 -9.22 -8.36 -14.22
N GLN A 355 -9.04 -9.64 -14.55
CA GLN A 355 -10.04 -10.67 -14.25
C GLN A 355 -10.31 -10.79 -12.75
N ALA A 356 -9.27 -10.77 -11.92
CA ALA A 356 -9.41 -10.85 -10.47
C ALA A 356 -10.13 -9.62 -9.88
N ILE A 357 -9.87 -8.43 -10.44
CA ILE A 357 -10.59 -7.20 -10.08
C ILE A 357 -12.08 -7.33 -10.40
N ASP A 358 -12.42 -7.75 -11.62
CA ASP A 358 -13.80 -7.89 -12.08
C ASP A 358 -14.57 -8.94 -11.25
N GLU A 359 -13.91 -10.05 -10.93
CA GLU A 359 -14.43 -11.11 -10.06
C GLU A 359 -14.78 -10.55 -8.67
N VAL A 360 -13.85 -9.84 -8.03
CA VAL A 360 -14.09 -9.28 -6.69
C VAL A 360 -15.18 -8.21 -6.72
N GLU A 361 -15.27 -7.38 -7.76
CA GLU A 361 -16.35 -6.41 -7.90
C GLU A 361 -17.71 -7.08 -8.04
N HIS A 362 -17.79 -8.18 -8.78
CA HIS A 362 -18.99 -8.98 -8.88
C HIS A 362 -19.38 -9.58 -7.51
N LEU A 363 -18.42 -10.18 -6.81
CA LEU A 363 -18.64 -10.74 -5.47
C LEU A 363 -19.10 -9.67 -4.46
N LEU A 364 -18.49 -8.48 -4.47
CA LEU A 364 -18.89 -7.37 -3.59
C LEU A 364 -20.32 -6.91 -3.86
N ARG A 365 -20.73 -6.83 -5.14
CA ARG A 365 -22.11 -6.45 -5.50
C ARG A 365 -23.14 -7.47 -5.00
N GLN A 366 -22.78 -8.74 -4.97
CA GLN A 366 -23.66 -9.83 -4.52
C GLN A 366 -23.53 -10.15 -3.02
N SER A 367 -22.53 -9.59 -2.34
CA SER A 367 -22.22 -9.89 -0.95
C SER A 367 -23.30 -9.41 0.02
N THR A 368 -23.56 -10.22 1.03
CA THR A 368 -24.40 -9.90 2.18
C THR A 368 -23.65 -9.18 3.31
N LEU A 369 -22.36 -8.88 3.12
CA LEU A 369 -21.58 -8.12 4.10
C LEU A 369 -22.22 -6.74 4.35
N PRO A 370 -22.16 -6.23 5.59
CA PRO A 370 -22.69 -4.93 5.92
C PRO A 370 -21.90 -3.81 5.23
N GLU A 371 -22.50 -2.63 5.08
CA GLU A 371 -21.80 -1.45 4.53
C GLU A 371 -20.65 -0.97 5.42
N GLN A 372 -20.75 -1.22 6.74
CA GLN A 372 -19.75 -0.87 7.73
C GLN A 372 -19.51 -2.03 8.70
N ALA A 373 -18.30 -2.12 9.25
CA ALA A 373 -17.98 -3.04 10.33
C ALA A 373 -18.80 -2.72 11.60
N ASP A 374 -18.88 -3.68 12.53
CA ASP A 374 -19.57 -3.51 13.82
C ASP A 374 -18.72 -2.64 14.78
N THR A 375 -18.62 -1.35 14.47
CA THR A 375 -17.81 -0.40 15.23
C THR A 375 -18.25 -0.30 16.68
N ARG A 376 -19.56 -0.41 16.95
CA ARG A 376 -20.10 -0.38 18.31
C ARG A 376 -19.55 -1.52 19.16
N TYR A 377 -19.57 -2.74 18.65
CA TYR A 377 -18.98 -3.88 19.37
C TYR A 377 -17.50 -3.63 19.70
N TRP A 378 -16.74 -3.09 18.74
CA TRP A 378 -15.32 -2.85 18.91
C TRP A 378 -15.00 -1.70 19.85
N ASP A 379 -15.80 -0.64 19.85
CA ASP A 379 -15.69 0.46 20.82
C ASP A 379 -15.93 -0.07 22.24
N GLU A 380 -17.01 -0.84 22.44
CA GLU A 380 -17.30 -1.47 23.74
C GLU A 380 -16.22 -2.48 24.14
N PHE A 381 -15.65 -3.23 23.18
CA PHE A 381 -14.54 -4.15 23.41
C PHE A 381 -13.29 -3.43 23.92
N ILE A 382 -12.93 -2.28 23.31
CA ILE A 382 -11.81 -1.46 23.75
C ILE A 382 -12.05 -0.97 25.18
N CYS A 383 -13.22 -0.40 25.47
CA CYS A 383 -13.56 0.07 26.82
C CYS A 383 -13.42 -1.04 27.86
N ARG A 384 -14.08 -2.18 27.66
CA ARG A 384 -14.01 -3.32 28.59
C ARG A 384 -12.58 -3.83 28.79
N THR A 385 -11.78 -3.85 27.72
CA THR A 385 -10.38 -4.29 27.78
C THR A 385 -9.54 -3.33 28.62
N LEU A 386 -9.69 -2.03 28.39
CA LEU A 386 -8.98 -1.01 29.15
C LEU A 386 -9.41 -1.00 30.63
N GLU A 387 -10.70 -1.06 30.92
CA GLU A 387 -11.22 -1.15 32.28
C GLU A 387 -10.59 -2.31 33.05
N LYS A 388 -10.59 -3.50 32.43
CA LYS A 388 -10.04 -4.71 33.03
C LYS A 388 -8.52 -4.65 33.23
N VAL A 389 -7.77 -4.10 32.29
CA VAL A 389 -6.29 -4.22 32.26
C VAL A 389 -5.57 -2.97 32.77
N ARG A 390 -6.17 -1.78 32.67
CA ARG A 390 -5.56 -0.48 33.04
C ARG A 390 -6.18 0.20 34.24
N PHE A 391 -7.46 -0.07 34.51
CA PHE A 391 -8.21 0.64 35.53
C PHE A 391 -8.73 -0.26 36.66
N ALA A 392 -8.53 -1.57 36.58
CA ALA A 392 -8.77 -2.46 37.71
C ALA A 392 -7.87 -2.08 38.88
N ALA A 393 -8.45 -2.03 40.09
CA ALA A 393 -7.67 -1.80 41.30
C ALA A 393 -6.67 -2.95 41.50
N PRO A 394 -5.42 -2.67 41.90
CA PRO A 394 -4.51 -3.73 42.30
C PRO A 394 -5.15 -4.50 43.46
N SER A 395 -5.35 -5.80 43.25
CA SER A 395 -5.88 -6.74 44.23
C SER A 395 -4.91 -6.99 45.36
#